data_AF-A0A534NDV4-F1
#
_entry.id   AF-A0A534NDV4-F1
#
_cell.length_a   1.000
_cell.length_b   1.000
_cell.length_c   1.000
_cell.angle_alpha   90.00
_cell.angle_beta   90.00
_cell.angle_gamma   90.00
#
_symmetry.space_group_name_H-M   'P 1'
#
loop_
_entity.id
_entity.type
_entity.pdbx_description
1 polymer ?
#
loop_
_entity_poly.entity_id
_entity_poly.type
_entity_poly.pdbx_seq_one_letter_code
_entity_poly.pdbx_strand_id
1 'polypeptide(L)'
;MQKTFLLTALAALLLGGCATVLPMPEHTLVLGEVGYIASRDEIFKGLKLGPDDVPPPKAFVEQCSPDENAVTDGSFVLVRYYYYWQNVPSGIVHQGARWAVVPTALAIKLGNVVEVELSAGKTNPQFRCSTISRIRFEDLKAGQCEYRQDPHIPFDTSLTSVNPAGGPGAAAFYCPHVEAEGWEQFSMGVNGGSAWRKKPSVAPPPME
;
A
#
# COMPACT_ATOMS: atom_id res chain seq x y z
N MET A 1 17.86 30.42 -49.49
CA MET A 1 18.00 29.07 -48.90
C MET A 1 17.72 29.17 -47.41
N GLN A 2 16.50 28.83 -46.97
CA GLN A 2 16.07 29.06 -45.58
C GLN A 2 14.89 28.11 -45.26
N LYS A 3 15.16 26.82 -45.08
CA LYS A 3 14.17 25.79 -44.71
C LYS A 3 14.83 24.66 -43.90
N THR A 4 15.38 24.97 -42.72
CA THR A 4 15.94 23.89 -41.87
C THR A 4 15.94 24.16 -40.37
N PHE A 5 15.22 25.17 -39.87
CA PHE A 5 15.28 25.55 -38.44
C PHE A 5 13.96 25.45 -37.66
N LEU A 6 12.84 25.04 -38.28
CA LEU A 6 11.53 25.07 -37.60
C LEU A 6 11.01 23.70 -37.09
N LEU A 7 11.69 22.59 -37.39
CA LEU A 7 11.18 21.25 -37.07
C LEU A 7 11.70 20.65 -35.75
N THR A 8 12.74 21.24 -35.15
CA THR A 8 13.36 20.68 -33.92
C THR A 8 12.72 21.19 -32.62
N ALA A 9 11.96 22.29 -32.66
CA ALA A 9 11.38 22.89 -31.45
C ALA A 9 10.07 22.21 -30.98
N LEU A 10 9.34 21.54 -31.88
CA LEU A 10 8.06 20.91 -31.53
C LEU A 10 8.22 19.50 -30.91
N ALA A 11 9.35 18.83 -31.15
CA ALA A 11 9.65 17.52 -30.59
C ALA A 11 10.13 17.56 -29.12
N ALA A 12 10.65 18.70 -28.66
CA ALA A 12 11.14 18.86 -27.28
C ALA A 12 10.02 19.10 -26.25
N LEU A 13 8.83 19.56 -26.68
CA LEU A 13 7.69 19.82 -25.81
C LEU A 13 6.83 18.57 -25.52
N LEU A 14 7.05 17.46 -26.22
CA LEU A 14 6.32 16.19 -26.02
C LEU A 14 7.03 15.19 -25.09
N LEU A 15 8.27 15.46 -24.67
CA LEU A 15 9.07 14.56 -23.82
C LEU A 15 9.18 15.04 -22.36
N GLY A 16 8.57 16.19 -22.03
CA GLY A 16 8.56 16.78 -20.69
C GLY A 16 7.34 16.41 -19.85
N GLY A 17 6.59 15.36 -20.23
CA GLY A 17 5.59 14.77 -19.35
C GLY A 17 6.32 14.14 -18.17
N CYS A 18 6.58 14.91 -17.12
CA CYS A 18 6.90 14.38 -15.81
C CYS A 18 5.95 13.22 -15.57
N ALA A 19 6.51 12.03 -15.30
CA ALA A 19 5.75 10.91 -14.79
C ALA A 19 5.26 11.28 -13.38
N THR A 20 4.34 12.24 -13.29
CA THR A 20 3.57 12.50 -12.10
C THR A 20 2.82 11.21 -11.88
N VAL A 21 3.24 10.45 -10.87
CA VAL A 21 2.53 9.26 -10.42
C VAL A 21 1.13 9.73 -10.09
N LEU A 22 0.20 9.52 -11.01
CA LEU A 22 -1.19 9.91 -10.81
C LEU A 22 -1.67 9.18 -9.56
N PRO A 23 -2.32 9.89 -8.61
CA PRO A 23 -2.83 9.26 -7.42
C PRO A 23 -3.77 8.13 -7.84
N MET A 24 -3.72 7.01 -7.10
CA MET A 24 -4.61 5.89 -7.40
C MET A 24 -6.07 6.36 -7.40
N PRO A 25 -6.90 5.90 -8.36
CA PRO A 25 -8.31 6.24 -8.40
C PRO A 25 -9.03 5.86 -7.10
N GLU A 26 -10.04 6.64 -6.73
CA GLU A 26 -10.93 6.27 -5.62
C GLU A 26 -11.63 4.94 -5.89
N HIS A 27 -11.94 4.21 -4.83
CA HIS A 27 -12.48 2.85 -4.83
C HIS A 27 -11.54 1.80 -5.46
N THR A 28 -10.24 2.12 -5.59
CA THR A 28 -9.23 1.11 -5.89
C THR A 28 -9.15 0.14 -4.71
N LEU A 29 -9.23 -1.16 -4.98
CA LEU A 29 -8.99 -2.19 -3.98
C LEU A 29 -7.52 -2.57 -3.99
N VAL A 30 -6.95 -2.76 -2.81
CA VAL A 30 -5.57 -3.23 -2.59
C VAL A 30 -5.61 -4.48 -1.72
N LEU A 31 -4.82 -5.49 -2.06
CA LEU A 31 -4.75 -6.74 -1.30
C LEU A 31 -3.64 -6.67 -0.26
N GLY A 32 -3.93 -7.05 0.98
CA GLY A 32 -2.92 -7.11 2.04
C GLY A 32 -3.29 -8.07 3.16
N GLU A 33 -2.44 -8.09 4.19
CA GLU A 33 -2.58 -8.94 5.36
C GLU A 33 -2.62 -8.10 6.63
N VAL A 34 -3.52 -8.44 7.56
CA VAL A 34 -3.60 -7.79 8.86
C VAL A 34 -2.40 -8.21 9.73
N GLY A 35 -1.42 -7.33 9.87
CA GLY A 35 -0.22 -7.57 10.66
C GLY A 35 -0.34 -7.14 12.13
N TYR A 36 -1.28 -6.22 12.43
CA TYR A 36 -1.50 -5.73 13.79
C TYR A 36 -2.94 -5.25 14.00
N ILE A 37 -3.47 -5.46 15.20
CA ILE A 37 -4.77 -4.91 15.65
C ILE A 37 -4.47 -3.96 16.80
N ALA A 38 -4.74 -2.68 16.60
CA ALA A 38 -4.41 -1.67 17.60
C ALA A 38 -5.52 -1.53 18.65
N SER A 39 -5.11 -1.34 19.89
CA SER A 39 -5.99 -0.81 20.93
C SER A 39 -6.28 0.68 20.67
N ARG A 40 -7.38 1.17 21.23
CA ARG A 40 -7.75 2.59 21.19
C ARG A 40 -6.62 3.48 21.69
N ASP A 41 -5.95 3.07 22.76
CA ASP A 41 -4.84 3.83 23.32
C ASP A 41 -3.67 3.95 22.33
N GLU A 42 -3.35 2.89 21.58
CA GLU A 42 -2.30 2.92 20.57
C GLU A 42 -2.68 3.75 19.34
N ILE A 43 -3.96 3.78 18.98
CA ILE A 43 -4.47 4.62 17.90
C ILE A 43 -4.22 6.10 18.18
N PHE A 44 -4.37 6.54 19.43
CA PHE A 44 -4.22 7.97 19.77
C PHE A 44 -2.82 8.34 20.30
N LYS A 45 -2.10 7.39 20.91
CA LYS A 45 -0.80 7.64 21.56
C LYS A 45 0.39 7.05 20.80
N GLY A 46 0.14 6.22 19.78
CA GLY A 46 1.16 5.48 19.04
C GLY A 46 1.34 4.05 19.53
N LEU A 47 1.95 3.21 18.69
CA LEU A 47 2.26 1.82 19.01
C LEU A 47 3.27 1.73 20.15
N LYS A 48 3.04 0.81 21.09
CA LYS A 48 4.01 0.52 22.16
C LYS A 48 5.13 -0.40 21.67
N LEU A 49 4.79 -1.32 20.77
CA LEU A 49 5.67 -2.29 20.14
C LEU A 49 5.22 -2.41 18.68
N GLY A 50 6.13 -2.26 17.73
CA GLY A 50 5.80 -2.26 16.31
C GLY A 50 6.93 -1.70 15.45
N PRO A 51 6.72 -1.53 14.14
CA PRO A 51 7.70 -0.86 13.30
C PRO A 51 7.84 0.59 13.76
N ASP A 52 9.07 1.04 14.00
CA ASP A 52 9.40 2.40 14.48
C ASP A 52 8.83 3.50 13.56
N ASP A 53 8.54 3.15 12.31
CA ASP A 53 8.08 4.05 11.25
C ASP A 53 6.55 4.19 11.15
N VAL A 54 5.77 3.64 12.10
CA VAL A 54 4.32 3.77 12.10
C VAL A 54 3.89 4.83 13.12
N PRO A 55 3.73 6.11 12.71
CA PRO A 55 3.30 7.15 13.63
C PRO A 55 1.86 6.92 14.11
N PRO A 56 1.46 7.56 15.24
CA PRO A 56 0.08 7.55 15.69
C PRO A 56 -0.86 7.95 14.55
N PRO A 57 -1.94 7.19 14.27
CA PRO A 57 -2.85 7.48 13.18
C PRO A 57 -3.74 8.70 13.42
N LYS A 58 -3.45 9.61 14.36
CA LYS A 58 -4.37 10.71 14.72
C LYS A 58 -4.90 11.47 13.48
N ALA A 59 -4.03 11.92 12.59
CA ALA A 59 -4.44 12.58 11.35
C ALA A 59 -5.24 11.65 10.42
N PHE A 60 -4.93 10.35 10.41
CA PHE A 60 -5.69 9.35 9.66
C PHE A 60 -7.08 9.13 10.27
N VAL A 61 -7.21 9.08 11.60
CA VAL A 61 -8.48 8.99 12.31
C VAL A 61 -9.35 10.21 12.00
N GLU A 62 -8.78 11.41 12.10
CA GLU A 62 -9.47 12.68 11.78
C GLU A 62 -10.00 12.70 10.33
N GLN A 63 -9.21 12.20 9.37
CA GLN A 63 -9.56 12.19 7.96
C GLN A 63 -10.48 11.04 7.54
N CYS A 64 -10.41 9.89 8.22
CA CYS A 64 -10.95 8.61 7.72
C CYS A 64 -11.99 7.96 8.64
N SER A 65 -12.02 8.30 9.94
CA SER A 65 -13.07 7.79 10.83
C SER A 65 -14.36 8.56 10.60
N PRO A 66 -15.53 7.90 10.44
CA PRO A 66 -16.81 8.61 10.41
C PRO A 66 -17.07 9.40 11.70
N ASP A 67 -16.66 8.87 12.85
CA ASP A 67 -16.75 9.51 14.16
C ASP A 67 -15.53 9.12 15.02
N GLU A 68 -14.80 10.11 15.53
CA GLU A 68 -13.62 9.88 16.40
C GLU A 68 -14.01 9.33 17.77
N ASN A 69 -15.23 9.62 18.24
CA ASN A 69 -15.73 9.13 19.53
C ASN A 69 -16.18 7.68 19.45
N ALA A 70 -16.48 7.18 18.25
CA ALA A 70 -16.83 5.79 18.00
C ALA A 70 -15.61 4.87 17.86
N VAL A 71 -14.39 5.41 17.97
CA VAL A 71 -13.16 4.62 17.87
C VAL A 71 -12.97 3.76 19.12
N THR A 72 -13.03 2.45 18.92
CA THR A 72 -12.80 1.42 19.93
C THR A 72 -11.57 0.58 19.59
N ASP A 73 -11.23 -0.37 20.45
CA ASP A 73 -10.21 -1.37 20.16
C ASP A 73 -10.57 -2.12 18.87
N GLY A 74 -9.59 -2.29 17.99
CA GLY A 74 -9.77 -2.97 16.71
C GLY A 74 -10.51 -2.18 15.63
N SER A 75 -10.95 -0.94 15.89
CA SER A 75 -11.48 -0.06 14.83
C SER A 75 -10.44 0.31 13.78
N PHE A 76 -9.15 0.17 14.11
CA PHE A 76 -8.03 0.38 13.20
C PHE A 76 -7.04 -0.77 13.28
N VAL A 77 -6.51 -1.15 12.13
CA VAL A 77 -5.53 -2.22 11.98
C VAL A 77 -4.36 -1.76 11.11
N LEU A 78 -3.21 -2.41 11.26
CA LEU A 78 -2.11 -2.28 10.32
C LEU A 78 -2.19 -3.37 9.28
N VAL A 79 -2.31 -2.97 8.03
CA VAL A 79 -2.30 -3.87 6.88
C VAL A 79 -0.93 -3.82 6.23
N ARG A 80 -0.32 -4.99 6.07
CA ARG A 80 0.94 -5.20 5.36
C ARG A 80 0.63 -5.54 3.92
N TYR A 81 1.23 -4.79 3.00
CA TYR A 81 1.11 -5.06 1.55
C TYR A 81 2.39 -5.69 0.99
N TYR A 82 3.53 -5.37 1.60
CA TYR A 82 4.85 -5.88 1.27
C TYR A 82 5.76 -5.73 2.50
N TYR A 83 6.92 -6.38 2.47
CA TYR A 83 8.02 -6.10 3.37
C TYR A 83 9.31 -5.86 2.57
N TYR A 84 10.23 -5.09 3.14
CA TYR A 84 11.57 -4.92 2.60
C TYR A 84 12.59 -5.01 3.73
N TRP A 85 13.79 -5.45 3.40
CA TRP A 85 14.89 -5.57 4.35
C TRP A 85 16.02 -4.63 3.93
N GLN A 86 16.46 -3.79 4.88
CA GLN A 86 17.61 -2.92 4.69
C GLN A 86 18.87 -3.60 5.20
N ASN A 87 19.98 -3.43 4.48
CA ASN A 87 21.27 -3.92 4.93
C ASN A 87 21.91 -2.96 5.93
N VAL A 88 21.45 -3.09 7.15
CA VAL A 88 22.23 -2.75 8.33
C VAL A 88 22.72 -4.06 8.96
N PRO A 89 23.88 -4.09 9.64
CA PRO A 89 24.38 -5.30 10.33
C PRO A 89 23.35 -5.96 11.27
N SER A 90 22.30 -5.23 11.66
CA SER A 90 21.18 -5.69 12.48
C SER A 90 20.05 -6.42 11.73
N GLY A 91 20.02 -6.44 10.39
CA GLY A 91 19.03 -7.20 9.62
C GLY A 91 17.57 -6.73 9.79
N ILE A 92 17.35 -5.42 9.90
CA ILE A 92 16.01 -4.87 10.17
C ILE A 92 15.07 -5.06 8.97
N VAL A 93 13.92 -5.68 9.23
CA VAL A 93 12.82 -5.84 8.27
C VAL A 93 11.82 -4.70 8.50
N HIS A 94 11.62 -3.88 7.47
CA HIS A 94 10.59 -2.86 7.46
C HIS A 94 9.33 -3.42 6.80
N GLN A 95 8.22 -3.33 7.52
CA GLN A 95 6.91 -3.67 6.98
C GLN A 95 6.32 -2.43 6.33
N GLY A 96 5.92 -2.52 5.06
CA GLY A 96 5.13 -1.49 4.39
C GLY A 96 3.70 -1.46 4.92
N ALA A 97 3.56 -1.27 6.23
CA ALA A 97 2.31 -1.34 6.95
C ALA A 97 1.60 0.02 6.88
N ARG A 98 0.29 0.01 6.60
CA ARG A 98 -0.55 1.22 6.64
C ARG A 98 -1.76 0.98 7.52
N TRP A 99 -2.21 2.05 8.17
CA TRP A 99 -3.46 2.06 8.89
C TRP A 99 -4.64 1.83 7.95
N ALA A 100 -5.59 1.02 8.38
CA ALA A 100 -6.88 0.85 7.73
C ALA A 100 -8.01 0.85 8.76
N VAL A 101 -9.14 1.43 8.38
CA VAL A 101 -10.39 1.44 9.16
C VAL A 101 -11.06 0.07 9.04
N VAL A 102 -11.56 -0.46 10.15
CA VAL A 102 -12.39 -1.67 10.19
C VAL A 102 -13.86 -1.27 10.34
N PRO A 103 -14.72 -1.57 9.34
CA PRO A 103 -16.16 -1.39 9.49
C PRO A 103 -16.73 -2.23 10.64
N THR A 104 -17.70 -1.69 11.38
CA THR A 104 -18.31 -2.35 12.56
C THR A 104 -18.87 -3.74 12.29
N ALA A 105 -19.28 -4.03 11.05
CA ALA A 105 -19.83 -5.33 10.66
C ALA A 105 -18.75 -6.42 10.42
N LEU A 106 -17.46 -6.07 10.43
CA LEU A 106 -16.37 -7.01 10.15
C LEU A 106 -15.59 -7.35 11.43
N ALA A 107 -15.48 -8.65 11.71
CA ALA A 107 -14.65 -9.17 12.79
C ALA A 107 -13.27 -9.57 12.25
N ILE A 108 -12.29 -8.67 12.40
CA ILE A 108 -10.92 -8.85 11.91
C ILE A 108 -10.04 -9.60 12.92
N LYS A 109 -9.15 -10.47 12.41
CA LYS A 109 -8.11 -11.17 13.17
C LYS A 109 -6.74 -10.92 12.57
N LEU A 110 -5.69 -11.07 13.39
CA LEU A 110 -4.30 -11.09 12.93
C LEU A 110 -4.12 -12.21 11.88
N GLY A 111 -3.37 -11.91 10.82
CA GLY A 111 -3.11 -12.82 9.71
C GLY A 111 -4.20 -12.86 8.64
N ASN A 112 -5.39 -12.29 8.87
CA ASN A 112 -6.43 -12.23 7.84
C ASN A 112 -5.90 -11.59 6.55
N VAL A 113 -6.22 -12.20 5.42
CA VAL A 113 -6.00 -11.62 4.10
C VAL A 113 -7.22 -10.79 3.74
N VAL A 114 -7.02 -9.51 3.46
CA VAL A 114 -8.08 -8.51 3.35
C VAL A 114 -7.98 -7.73 2.05
N GLU A 115 -9.14 -7.31 1.55
CA GLU A 115 -9.23 -6.31 0.50
C GLU A 115 -9.49 -4.95 1.12
N VAL A 116 -8.63 -3.99 0.80
CA VAL A 116 -8.64 -2.64 1.34
C VAL A 116 -9.08 -1.67 0.25
N GLU A 117 -10.17 -0.96 0.47
CA GLU A 117 -10.64 0.07 -0.44
C GLU A 117 -10.00 1.43 -0.12
N LEU A 118 -9.54 2.11 -1.16
CA LEU A 118 -8.98 3.46 -1.06
C LEU A 118 -10.06 4.51 -1.36
N SER A 119 -10.17 5.51 -0.49
CA SER A 119 -11.10 6.65 -0.65
C SER A 119 -10.40 7.97 -0.34
N ALA A 120 -11.01 9.09 -0.75
CA ALA A 120 -10.56 10.41 -0.32
C ALA A 120 -10.82 10.65 1.18
N GLY A 121 -9.94 11.43 1.81
CA GLY A 121 -10.15 11.95 3.16
C GLY A 121 -11.27 12.98 3.19
N LYS A 122 -11.96 13.06 4.33
CA LYS A 122 -13.13 13.93 4.53
C LYS A 122 -12.87 15.41 4.20
N THR A 123 -11.72 15.95 4.59
CA THR A 123 -11.41 17.38 4.42
C THR A 123 -10.31 17.64 3.42
N ASN A 124 -9.54 16.62 3.05
CA ASN A 124 -8.47 16.72 2.07
C ASN A 124 -8.60 15.58 1.03
N PRO A 125 -9.09 15.88 -0.19
CA PRO A 125 -9.21 14.88 -1.25
C PRO A 125 -7.89 14.28 -1.74
N GLN A 126 -6.73 14.84 -1.37
CA GLN A 126 -5.42 14.24 -1.63
C GLN A 126 -5.00 13.25 -0.54
N PHE A 127 -5.61 13.33 0.64
CA PHE A 127 -5.43 12.34 1.69
C PHE A 127 -6.16 11.05 1.31
N ARG A 128 -5.53 9.90 1.53
CA ARG A 128 -6.08 8.60 1.16
C ARG A 128 -6.45 7.82 2.39
N CYS A 129 -7.74 7.54 2.52
CA CYS A 129 -8.29 6.68 3.53
C CYS A 129 -8.30 5.24 3.02
N SER A 130 -7.86 4.32 3.87
CA SER A 130 -7.86 2.89 3.62
C SER A 130 -8.92 2.25 4.53
N THR A 131 -9.86 1.52 3.96
CA THR A 131 -10.94 0.86 4.71
C THR A 131 -10.99 -0.61 4.32
N ILE A 132 -11.06 -1.51 5.31
CA ILE A 132 -11.24 -2.93 5.02
C ILE A 132 -12.61 -3.14 4.39
N SER A 133 -12.63 -3.54 3.12
CA SER A 133 -13.86 -3.85 2.38
C SER A 133 -14.39 -5.23 2.74
N ARG A 134 -13.50 -6.23 2.75
CA ARG A 134 -13.83 -7.61 3.16
C ARG A 134 -12.61 -8.42 3.59
N ILE A 135 -12.89 -9.49 4.33
CA ILE A 135 -11.94 -10.59 4.54
C ILE A 135 -12.01 -11.50 3.32
N ARG A 136 -10.88 -11.73 2.67
CA ARG A 136 -10.75 -12.62 1.51
C ARG A 136 -10.40 -14.03 1.94
N PHE A 137 -9.46 -14.17 2.87
CA PHE A 137 -9.07 -15.45 3.47
C PHE A 137 -8.81 -15.30 4.97
N GLU A 138 -9.01 -16.37 5.72
CA GLU A 138 -8.77 -16.40 7.16
C GLU A 138 -7.30 -16.18 7.51
N ASP A 139 -6.38 -16.70 6.69
CA ASP A 139 -4.94 -16.49 6.81
C ASP A 139 -4.24 -16.75 5.46
N LEU A 140 -2.92 -16.58 5.45
CA LEU A 140 -2.07 -16.87 4.28
C LEU A 140 -2.23 -18.31 3.80
N LYS A 141 -2.26 -19.28 4.72
CA LYS A 141 -2.32 -20.71 4.39
C LYS A 141 -3.64 -21.07 3.72
N ALA A 142 -4.76 -20.55 4.24
CA ALA A 142 -6.10 -20.76 3.70
C ALA A 142 -6.23 -20.19 2.28
N GLY A 143 -5.63 -19.03 2.02
CA GLY A 143 -5.56 -18.43 0.68
C GLY A 143 -4.47 -19.00 -0.22
N GLN A 144 -3.63 -19.90 0.28
CA GLN A 144 -2.36 -20.30 -0.34
C GLN A 144 -1.48 -19.10 -0.73
N CYS A 145 -1.65 -18.00 0.00
CA CYS A 145 -0.90 -16.77 -0.20
C CYS A 145 0.46 -16.88 0.49
N GLU A 146 1.44 -16.18 -0.05
CA GLU A 146 2.78 -16.10 0.51
C GLU A 146 3.45 -14.79 0.08
N TYR A 147 4.52 -14.43 0.76
CA TYR A 147 5.35 -13.32 0.31
C TYR A 147 6.50 -13.86 -0.51
N ARG A 148 6.66 -13.32 -1.72
CA ARG A 148 7.70 -13.73 -2.68
C ARG A 148 8.59 -12.55 -2.99
N GLN A 149 9.86 -12.83 -3.29
CA GLN A 149 10.80 -11.81 -3.77
C GLN A 149 10.16 -10.97 -4.88
N ASP A 150 10.21 -9.65 -4.71
CA ASP A 150 9.59 -8.70 -5.62
C ASP A 150 10.40 -8.61 -6.92
N PRO A 151 9.79 -8.93 -8.08
CA PRO A 151 10.49 -8.87 -9.36
C PRO A 151 10.80 -7.43 -9.81
N HIS A 152 10.22 -6.40 -9.18
CA HIS A 152 10.40 -4.99 -9.55
C HIS A 152 11.61 -4.32 -8.90
N ILE A 153 12.35 -5.00 -8.02
CA ILE A 153 13.58 -4.47 -7.43
C ILE A 153 14.78 -4.94 -8.25
N PRO A 154 15.51 -4.02 -8.92
CA PRO A 154 16.69 -4.37 -9.69
C PRO A 154 17.78 -5.05 -8.85
N PHE A 155 18.55 -5.93 -9.49
CA PHE A 155 19.65 -6.67 -8.87
C PHE A 155 20.75 -5.77 -8.31
N ASP A 156 20.99 -4.59 -8.90
CA ASP A 156 22.00 -3.62 -8.44
C ASP A 156 21.61 -2.87 -7.16
N THR A 157 20.32 -2.60 -6.96
CA THR A 157 19.76 -2.12 -5.68
C THR A 157 19.84 -3.20 -4.61
N SER A 158 19.98 -4.45 -5.04
CA SER A 158 20.25 -5.62 -4.21
C SER A 158 21.76 -5.85 -3.94
N LEU A 159 22.69 -5.03 -4.46
CA LEU A 159 24.13 -5.19 -4.23
C LEU A 159 24.69 -4.31 -3.12
N THR A 160 24.08 -3.16 -2.83
CA THR A 160 24.46 -2.33 -1.66
C THR A 160 23.98 -2.93 -0.34
N SER A 161 23.30 -4.07 -0.40
CA SER A 161 22.50 -4.57 0.69
C SER A 161 22.75 -6.06 1.08
N VAL A 162 23.99 -6.52 1.22
CA VAL A 162 24.32 -7.95 1.35
C VAL A 162 24.36 -8.52 2.79
N ASN A 163 23.54 -9.55 3.07
CA ASN A 163 23.77 -10.62 4.06
C ASN A 163 23.67 -12.01 3.38
N PRO A 164 24.63 -12.93 3.56
CA PRO A 164 24.68 -14.24 2.90
C PRO A 164 23.61 -15.27 3.32
N ALA A 165 22.72 -14.99 4.28
CA ALA A 165 21.63 -15.90 4.67
C ALA A 165 20.25 -15.56 4.05
N GLY A 166 20.12 -14.50 3.26
CA GLY A 166 18.83 -14.08 2.71
C GLY A 166 18.82 -12.89 1.75
N GLY A 167 19.96 -12.23 1.53
CA GLY A 167 20.08 -11.13 0.56
C GLY A 167 19.18 -9.92 0.84
N PRO A 168 19.32 -8.85 0.07
CA PRO A 168 18.37 -7.74 0.06
C PRO A 168 17.29 -7.89 -0.99
N GLY A 169 16.21 -7.15 -0.80
CA GLY A 169 15.03 -7.21 -1.63
C GLY A 169 13.80 -6.68 -0.91
N ALA A 170 12.71 -6.67 -1.63
CA ALA A 170 11.38 -6.65 -1.05
C ALA A 170 10.78 -8.03 -1.30
N ALA A 171 9.82 -8.40 -0.47
CA ALA A 171 8.83 -9.35 -0.92
C ALA A 171 7.48 -8.70 -1.01
N ALA A 172 6.82 -8.97 -2.12
CA ALA A 172 5.46 -8.60 -2.36
C ALA A 172 4.54 -9.74 -1.94
N PHE A 173 3.34 -9.37 -1.49
CA PHE A 173 2.26 -10.30 -1.28
C PHE A 173 1.94 -11.04 -2.59
N TYR A 174 1.65 -12.33 -2.53
CA TYR A 174 1.18 -13.12 -3.67
C TYR A 174 0.09 -14.08 -3.21
N CYS A 175 -1.01 -14.15 -3.95
CA CYS A 175 -2.00 -15.22 -3.82
C CYS A 175 -2.20 -15.86 -5.20
N PRO A 176 -2.26 -17.19 -5.32
CA PRO A 176 -2.48 -17.85 -6.60
C PRO A 176 -3.75 -17.36 -7.30
N HIS A 177 -3.65 -17.20 -8.63
CA HIS A 177 -4.76 -16.90 -9.54
C HIS A 177 -5.45 -15.54 -9.39
N VAL A 178 -4.92 -14.63 -8.58
CA VAL A 178 -5.53 -13.28 -8.42
C VAL A 178 -5.56 -12.50 -9.73
N GLU A 179 -4.62 -12.72 -10.63
CA GLU A 179 -4.58 -12.08 -11.94
C GLU A 179 -5.83 -12.40 -12.77
N ALA A 180 -6.32 -13.64 -12.70
CA ALA A 180 -7.53 -14.08 -13.41
C ALA A 180 -8.82 -13.42 -12.86
N GLU A 181 -8.76 -12.86 -11.64
CA GLU A 181 -9.84 -12.09 -11.02
C GLU A 181 -9.74 -10.59 -11.28
N GLY A 182 -8.81 -10.16 -12.15
CA GLY A 182 -8.61 -8.78 -12.54
C GLY A 182 -7.70 -7.99 -11.59
N TRP A 183 -6.88 -8.66 -10.79
CA TRP A 183 -5.84 -8.00 -10.00
C TRP A 183 -4.60 -7.72 -10.87
N GLU A 184 -4.03 -6.55 -10.69
CA GLU A 184 -2.81 -6.09 -11.35
C GLU A 184 -1.77 -5.74 -10.26
N GLN A 185 -0.54 -6.18 -10.45
CA GLN A 185 0.56 -5.75 -9.60
C GLN A 185 0.98 -4.32 -9.98
N PHE A 186 1.30 -3.50 -9.00
CA PHE A 186 1.80 -2.14 -9.22
C PHE A 186 2.91 -1.78 -8.24
N SER A 187 3.86 -0.95 -8.68
CA SER A 187 4.91 -0.43 -7.82
C SER A 187 4.36 0.61 -6.86
N MET A 188 4.67 0.46 -5.57
CA MET A 188 4.32 1.42 -4.50
C MET A 188 5.31 2.60 -4.41
N GLY A 189 6.30 2.67 -5.31
CA GLY A 189 7.26 3.77 -5.39
C GLY A 189 8.59 3.48 -4.68
N VAL A 190 9.02 4.42 -3.83
CA VAL A 190 10.36 4.44 -3.23
C VAL A 190 10.58 3.19 -2.37
N ASN A 191 11.73 2.53 -2.54
CA ASN A 191 12.12 1.25 -1.95
C ASN A 191 11.58 0.00 -2.67
N GLY A 192 10.97 0.15 -3.85
CA GLY A 192 10.82 -0.93 -4.83
C GLY A 192 9.79 -2.02 -4.50
N GLY A 193 9.05 -1.89 -3.40
CA GLY A 193 7.95 -2.79 -3.08
C GLY A 193 6.77 -2.63 -4.05
N SER A 194 6.04 -3.71 -4.24
CA SER A 194 4.82 -3.76 -5.05
C SER A 194 3.66 -4.31 -4.24
N ALA A 195 2.45 -3.98 -4.69
CA ALA A 195 1.21 -4.47 -4.14
C ALA A 195 0.27 -4.90 -5.26
N TRP A 196 -0.76 -5.67 -4.92
CA TRP A 196 -1.83 -6.01 -5.84
C TRP A 196 -2.96 -5.00 -5.71
N ARG A 197 -3.47 -4.53 -6.85
CA ARG A 197 -4.67 -3.71 -6.91
C ARG A 197 -5.70 -4.25 -7.86
N LYS A 198 -6.95 -3.90 -7.62
CA LYS A 198 -8.04 -4.03 -8.58
C LYS A 198 -8.63 -2.63 -8.81
N LYS A 199 -8.77 -2.25 -10.08
CA LYS A 199 -9.37 -0.96 -10.45
C LYS A 199 -10.81 -0.88 -9.93
N PRO A 200 -11.32 0.33 -9.68
CA PRO A 200 -12.72 0.54 -9.28
C PRO A 200 -13.67 -0.17 -10.25
N SER A 201 -14.65 -0.90 -9.73
CA SER A 201 -15.71 -1.47 -10.56
C SER A 201 -16.70 -0.41 -11.07
N VAL A 202 -16.74 0.75 -10.41
CA VAL A 202 -17.54 1.91 -10.81
C VAL A 202 -16.61 2.90 -11.49
N ALA A 203 -16.91 3.29 -12.72
CA ALA A 203 -16.13 4.31 -13.42
C ALA A 203 -16.10 5.60 -12.57
N PRO A 204 -14.93 6.25 -12.40
CA PRO A 204 -14.90 7.54 -11.74
C PRO A 204 -15.85 8.50 -12.47
N PRO A 205 -16.54 9.39 -11.75
CA PRO A 205 -17.36 10.41 -12.40
C PRO A 205 -16.48 11.20 -13.39
N PRO A 206 -17.04 11.65 -14.53
CA PRO A 206 -16.28 12.47 -15.47
C PRO A 206 -15.71 13.68 -14.72
N MET A 207 -14.41 13.94 -14.91
CA MET A 207 -13.78 15.17 -14.39
C MET A 207 -14.41 16.34 -15.14
N GLU A 208 -15.16 17.19 -14.42
CA GLU A 208 -15.66 18.48 -14.93
C GLU A 208 -14.54 19.53 -15.03
#